data_AF-A0A1H0L7K6-F1
#
_entry.id   AF-A0A1H0L7K6-F1
#
_cell.length_a   1.000
_cell.length_b   1.000
_cell.length_c   1.000
_cell.angle_alpha   90.00
_cell.angle_beta   90.00
_cell.angle_gamma   90.00
#
_symmetry.space_group_name_H-M   'P 1'
#
loop_
_entity.id
_entity.type
_entity.pdbx_description
1 polymer ?
#
loop_
_entity_poly.entity_id
_entity_poly.type
_entity_poly.pdbx_seq_one_letter_code
_entity_poly.pdbx_strand_id
1 'polypeptide(L)'
;MDALKKASLDNPHYTDVSIFKTYANEKICTGKTINANLYICKDLKKGDTLYVFEICDKVAWFAKEDLHENFAILKEDIKTNTPDSVSILVPKSMVIPTNAKYVFSNLTRLED
;
A
#
# COMPACT_ATOMS: atom_id res chain seq x y z
N MET A 1 17.40 -12.61 6.68
CA MET A 1 16.20 -12.30 5.88
C MET A 1 16.37 -10.87 5.41
N ASP A 2 16.61 -10.68 4.13
CA ASP A 2 16.76 -9.32 3.60
C ASP A 2 15.42 -8.61 3.67
N ALA A 3 15.39 -7.51 4.42
CA ALA A 3 14.18 -6.77 4.73
C ALA A 3 13.61 -6.07 3.49
N LEU A 4 12.30 -5.82 3.52
CA LEU A 4 11.66 -4.94 2.55
C LEU A 4 12.34 -3.57 2.54
N LYS A 5 12.37 -2.90 1.39
CA LYS A 5 12.99 -1.57 1.25
C LYS A 5 11.91 -0.49 1.32
N LYS A 6 12.05 0.47 2.22
CA LYS A 6 11.13 1.63 2.26
C LYS A 6 11.24 2.38 0.93
N ALA A 7 10.11 2.66 0.30
CA ALA A 7 10.06 3.33 -0.99
C ALA A 7 10.52 4.79 -0.85
N SER A 8 11.35 5.24 -1.80
CA SER A 8 11.65 6.66 -2.02
C SER A 8 10.69 7.19 -3.07
N LEU A 9 9.76 8.06 -2.64
CA LEU A 9 8.80 8.72 -3.51
C LEU A 9 9.36 10.10 -3.89
N ASP A 10 9.56 10.33 -5.20
CA ASP A 10 10.37 11.45 -5.73
C ASP A 10 9.59 12.74 -5.94
N ASN A 11 8.27 12.69 -5.91
CA ASN A 11 7.42 13.88 -6.07
C ASN A 11 7.12 14.49 -4.68
N PRO A 12 7.25 15.82 -4.52
CA PRO A 12 7.03 16.49 -3.25
C PRO A 12 5.58 16.39 -2.73
N HIS A 13 4.60 16.15 -3.59
CA HIS A 13 3.18 16.17 -3.24
C HIS A 13 2.53 14.80 -3.28
N TYR A 14 2.69 14.04 -4.37
CA TYR A 14 2.03 12.73 -4.52
C TYR A 14 2.75 11.82 -5.51
N THR A 15 2.58 10.51 -5.39
CA THR A 15 3.02 9.53 -6.40
C THR A 15 1.82 8.93 -7.11
N ASP A 16 1.78 9.08 -8.43
CA ASP A 16 0.80 8.41 -9.28
C ASP A 16 1.04 6.91 -9.33
N VAL A 17 -0.01 6.16 -9.07
CA VAL A 17 0.03 4.71 -9.08
C VAL A 17 -1.19 4.12 -9.76
N SER A 18 -1.03 2.95 -10.37
CA SER A 18 -2.17 2.08 -10.69
C SER A 18 -2.20 0.89 -9.73
N ILE A 19 -3.39 0.51 -9.28
CA ILE A 19 -3.56 -0.66 -8.42
C ILE A 19 -3.59 -1.90 -9.32
N PHE A 20 -2.65 -2.83 -9.10
CA PHE A 20 -2.64 -4.12 -9.77
C PHE A 20 -3.45 -5.16 -9.00
N LYS A 21 -3.37 -5.12 -7.66
CA LYS A 21 -4.06 -6.08 -6.81
C LYS A 21 -4.32 -5.55 -5.42
N THR A 22 -5.50 -5.86 -4.90
CA THR A 22 -5.91 -5.54 -3.54
C THR A 22 -6.08 -6.80 -2.70
N TYR A 23 -5.53 -6.77 -1.49
CA TYR A 23 -5.75 -7.77 -0.45
C TYR A 23 -6.28 -7.07 0.80
N ALA A 24 -7.59 -7.12 0.98
CA ALA A 24 -8.26 -6.49 2.11
C ALA A 24 -8.07 -7.29 3.40
N ASN A 25 -7.74 -6.60 4.49
CA ASN A 25 -7.78 -7.13 5.85
C ASN A 25 -8.45 -6.10 6.77
N GLU A 26 -9.76 -5.96 6.64
CA GLU A 26 -10.59 -5.02 7.40
C GLU A 26 -10.82 -5.47 8.86
N LYS A 27 -9.99 -6.37 9.39
CA LYS A 27 -10.04 -6.78 10.81
C LYS A 27 -9.63 -5.62 11.69
N ILE A 28 -10.40 -5.39 12.76
CA ILE A 28 -10.14 -4.35 13.74
C ILE A 28 -8.72 -4.51 14.32
N CYS A 29 -7.95 -3.43 14.28
CA CYS A 29 -6.67 -3.37 14.99
C CYS A 29 -6.89 -3.37 16.50
N THR A 30 -6.04 -4.09 17.21
CA THR A 30 -6.01 -4.07 18.68
C THR A 30 -4.62 -3.62 19.13
N GLY A 31 -4.46 -3.26 20.40
CA GLY A 31 -3.16 -2.83 20.93
C GLY A 31 -2.03 -3.86 20.79
N LYS A 32 -2.33 -5.11 20.43
CA LYS A 32 -1.35 -6.18 20.18
C LYS A 32 -1.21 -6.57 18.71
N THR A 33 -2.10 -6.11 17.84
CA THR A 33 -2.17 -6.58 16.45
C THR A 33 -2.57 -5.44 15.53
N ILE A 34 -1.65 -5.11 14.64
CA ILE A 34 -1.85 -4.11 13.59
C ILE A 34 -2.16 -4.87 12.30
N ASN A 35 -3.39 -4.74 11.83
CA ASN A 35 -3.83 -5.28 10.54
C ASN A 35 -3.59 -4.23 9.45
N ALA A 36 -3.31 -4.69 8.23
CA ALA A 36 -3.16 -3.80 7.08
C ALA A 36 -3.86 -4.38 5.85
N ASN A 37 -4.50 -3.50 5.08
CA ASN A 37 -4.80 -3.76 3.69
C ASN A 37 -3.49 -3.69 2.90
N LEU A 38 -3.31 -4.60 1.94
CA LEU A 38 -2.17 -4.57 1.04
C LEU A 38 -2.65 -4.25 -0.38
N TYR A 39 -2.11 -3.16 -0.92
CA TYR A 39 -2.22 -2.83 -2.33
C TYR A 39 -0.90 -3.07 -3.02
N ILE A 40 -0.92 -3.84 -4.10
CA ILE A 40 0.22 -3.97 -5.02
C ILE A 40 -0.02 -2.97 -6.12
N CYS A 41 0.81 -1.95 -6.17
CA CYS A 41 0.68 -0.84 -7.08
C CYS A 41 1.86 -0.77 -8.04
N LYS A 42 1.65 -0.17 -9.20
CA LYS A 42 2.73 0.25 -10.11
C LYS A 42 2.90 1.75 -10.02
N ASP A 43 4.10 2.21 -9.67
CA ASP A 43 4.51 3.61 -9.82
C ASP A 43 4.48 3.97 -11.31
N LEU A 44 3.62 4.90 -11.71
CA LEU A 44 3.44 5.23 -13.13
C LEU A 44 4.59 6.03 -13.71
N LYS A 45 5.39 6.70 -12.87
CA LYS A 45 6.56 7.47 -13.29
C LYS A 45 7.81 6.62 -13.40
N LYS A 46 8.07 5.77 -12.40
CA LYS A 46 9.28 4.92 -12.35
C LYS A 46 9.09 3.54 -12.97
N GLY A 47 7.84 3.08 -13.08
CA GLY A 47 7.50 1.73 -13.49
C GLY A 47 7.73 0.66 -12.42
N ASP A 48 8.14 1.05 -11.22
CA ASP A 48 8.42 0.15 -10.09
C ASP A 48 7.15 -0.43 -9.48
N THR A 49 7.24 -1.64 -8.94
CA THR A 49 6.18 -2.19 -8.07
C THR A 49 6.33 -1.67 -6.64
N LEU A 50 5.24 -1.12 -6.10
CA LEU A 50 5.13 -0.62 -4.74
C LEU A 50 4.11 -1.47 -3.95
N TYR A 51 4.51 -1.87 -2.76
CA TYR A 51 3.63 -2.55 -1.79
C TYR A 51 3.13 -1.51 -0.79
N VAL A 52 1.88 -1.09 -0.93
CA VAL A 52 1.27 -0.08 -0.07
C VAL A 52 0.50 -0.78 1.04
N PHE A 53 0.90 -0.52 2.28
CA PHE A 53 0.26 -1.04 3.48
C PHE A 53 -0.58 0.05 4.12
N GLU A 54 -1.89 -0.09 4.06
CA GLU A 54 -2.82 0.80 4.73
C GLU A 54 -3.25 0.16 6.06
N ILE A 55 -2.74 0.71 7.16
CA ILE A 55 -2.87 0.13 8.50
C ILE A 55 -4.14 0.58 9.19
N CYS A 56 -4.83 -0.36 9.84
CA CYS A 56 -5.97 -0.08 10.72
C CYS A 56 -7.10 0.72 10.08
N ASP A 57 -7.24 0.62 8.76
CA ASP A 57 -8.27 1.32 8.00
C ASP A 57 -9.16 0.36 7.24
N LYS A 58 -10.33 0.85 6.85
CA LYS A 58 -11.18 0.15 5.88
C LYS A 58 -10.53 0.25 4.51
N VAL A 59 -10.66 -0.79 3.70
CA VAL A 59 -10.12 -0.74 2.35
C VAL A 59 -10.95 0.27 1.56
N ALA A 60 -10.29 1.12 0.79
CA ALA A 60 -10.98 2.13 0.01
C ALA A 60 -11.96 1.48 -0.98
N TRP A 61 -13.14 2.07 -1.16
CA TRP A 61 -14.21 1.50 -1.99
C TRP A 61 -13.74 1.26 -3.43
N PHE A 62 -12.99 2.23 -3.99
CA PHE A 62 -12.43 2.17 -5.34
C PHE A 62 -11.38 1.07 -5.49
N ALA A 63 -10.70 0.69 -4.41
CA ALA A 63 -9.69 -0.36 -4.44
C ALA A 63 -10.29 -1.78 -4.38
N LYS A 64 -11.61 -1.90 -4.17
CA LYS A 64 -12.37 -3.17 -4.30
C LYS A 64 -12.81 -3.42 -5.75
N GLU A 65 -12.80 -2.40 -6.58
CA GLU A 65 -13.25 -2.45 -7.97
C GLU A 65 -12.05 -2.52 -8.92
N ASP A 66 -12.22 -3.18 -10.06
CA ASP A 66 -11.21 -3.16 -11.13
C ASP A 66 -11.41 -1.90 -11.96
N LEU A 67 -10.95 -0.78 -11.41
CA LEU A 67 -11.02 0.52 -12.06
C LEU A 67 -9.73 0.75 -12.85
N HIS A 68 -9.86 0.96 -14.16
CA HIS A 68 -8.75 1.28 -15.05
C HIS A 68 -8.38 2.77 -14.98
N GLU A 69 -8.12 3.26 -13.76
CA GLU A 69 -7.78 4.67 -13.48
C GLU A 69 -6.49 4.79 -12.67
N ASN A 70 -6.02 6.02 -12.51
CA ASN A 70 -4.84 6.34 -11.73
C ASN A 70 -5.25 6.79 -10.32
N PHE A 71 -4.46 6.39 -9.34
CA PHE A 71 -4.61 6.76 -7.93
C PHE A 71 -3.35 7.46 -7.46
N ALA A 72 -3.45 8.10 -6.30
CA ALA A 72 -2.35 8.82 -5.68
C ALA A 72 -1.98 8.22 -4.33
N ILE A 73 -0.67 8.17 -4.06
CA ILE A 73 -0.12 8.11 -2.70
C ILE A 73 0.27 9.54 -2.34
N LEU A 74 -0.51 10.22 -1.51
CA LEU A 74 -0.19 11.57 -1.07
C LEU A 74 0.98 11.54 -0.08
N LYS A 75 1.89 12.51 -0.20
CA LYS A 75 3.10 12.58 0.65
C LYS A 75 2.75 12.73 2.13
N GLU A 76 1.68 13.47 2.41
CA GLU A 76 1.15 13.71 3.76
C GLU A 76 0.53 12.47 4.40
N ASP A 77 0.02 11.53 3.60
CA ASP A 77 -0.57 10.28 4.08
C ASP A 77 0.48 9.21 4.41
N ILE A 78 1.74 9.43 4.03
CA ILE A 78 2.82 8.49 4.34
C ILE A 78 3.07 8.49 5.84
N LYS A 79 2.84 7.34 6.47
CA LYS A 79 3.04 7.18 7.90
C LYS A 79 4.54 7.22 8.22
N THR A 80 4.91 8.12 9.12
CA THR A 80 6.29 8.27 9.62
C THR A 80 6.58 7.29 10.75
N ASN A 81 5.61 7.06 11.62
CA ASN A 81 5.65 6.05 12.68
C ASN A 81 5.15 4.70 12.14
N THR A 82 6.06 3.89 11.62
CA THR A 82 5.74 2.59 11.02
C THR A 82 5.93 1.48 12.05
N PRO A 83 4.97 0.56 12.20
CA PRO A 83 5.10 -0.55 13.13
C PRO A 83 6.17 -1.55 12.69
N ASP A 84 6.77 -2.26 13.65
CA ASP A 84 7.77 -3.31 13.38
C ASP A 84 7.17 -4.50 12.62
N SER A 85 5.87 -4.73 12.76
CA SER A 85 5.15 -5.80 12.06
C SER A 85 3.68 -5.47 11.86
N VAL A 86 3.11 -6.01 10.77
CA VAL A 86 1.68 -5.96 10.45
C VAL A 86 1.17 -7.32 9.99
N SER A 87 -0.12 -7.57 10.19
CA SER A 87 -0.83 -8.74 9.70
C SER A 87 -1.61 -8.42 8.43
N ILE A 88 -1.38 -9.20 7.37
CA ILE A 88 -2.10 -9.10 6.10
C ILE A 88 -2.79 -10.42 5.77
N LEU A 89 -3.85 -10.38 4.94
CA LEU A 89 -4.54 -11.58 4.46
C LEU A 89 -4.26 -11.78 2.98
N VAL A 90 -3.33 -12.68 2.65
CA VAL A 90 -2.93 -13.00 1.28
C VAL A 90 -3.03 -14.51 1.02
N PRO A 91 -3.18 -14.95 -0.25
CA PRO A 91 -3.09 -16.36 -0.60
C PRO A 91 -1.78 -16.98 -0.13
N LYS A 92 -1.79 -18.26 0.27
CA LYS A 92 -0.57 -18.97 0.71
C LYS A 92 0.55 -19.01 -0.33
N SER A 93 0.20 -18.92 -1.61
CA SER A 93 1.14 -18.89 -2.74
C SER A 93 1.73 -17.50 -3.00
N MET A 94 1.25 -16.46 -2.32
CA MET A 94 1.74 -15.10 -2.52
C MET A 94 3.12 -14.95 -1.88
N VAL A 95 4.06 -14.45 -2.68
CA VAL A 95 5.43 -14.17 -2.24
C VAL A 95 5.70 -12.70 -2.54
N ILE A 96 6.11 -11.94 -1.53
CA ILE A 96 6.68 -10.61 -1.73
C ILE A 96 8.16 -10.80 -2.10
N PRO A 97 8.61 -10.30 -3.26
CA PRO A 97 10.01 -10.43 -3.67
C PRO A 97 10.96 -9.81 -2.66
N THR A 98 12.15 -10.38 -2.55
CA THR A 98 13.24 -9.77 -1.79
C THR A 98 13.55 -8.38 -2.35
N ASN A 99 13.86 -7.41 -1.48
CA ASN A 99 14.09 -6.01 -1.85
C ASN A 99 12.86 -5.28 -2.44
N ALA A 100 11.66 -5.85 -2.33
CA ALA A 100 10.43 -5.15 -2.71
C ALA A 100 10.31 -3.80 -2.00
N LYS A 101 9.85 -2.80 -2.76
CA LYS A 101 9.65 -1.44 -2.26
C LYS A 101 8.30 -1.36 -1.56
N TYR A 102 8.26 -0.82 -0.34
CA TYR A 102 7.02 -0.67 0.42
C TYR A 102 6.83 0.73 0.98
N VAL A 103 5.58 1.08 1.24
CA VAL A 103 5.20 2.31 1.95
C VAL A 103 4.00 2.04 2.83
N PHE A 104 3.95 2.67 4.00
CA PHE A 104 2.76 2.72 4.83
C PHE A 104 2.00 4.00 4.50
N SER A 105 0.84 3.90 3.87
CA SER A 105 0.06 5.06 3.43
C SER A 105 -1.35 4.64 3.06
N ASN A 106 -2.25 5.61 2.97
CA ASN A 106 -3.57 5.46 2.38
C ASN A 106 -3.45 5.67 0.85
N LEU A 107 -4.39 5.11 0.08
CA LEU A 107 -4.55 5.45 -1.32
C LEU A 107 -5.63 6.52 -1.45
N THR A 108 -5.43 7.44 -2.39
CA THR A 108 -6.36 8.52 -2.69
C THR A 108 -6.78 8.43 -4.15
N ARG A 109 -8.08 8.39 -4.41
CA ARG A 109 -8.61 8.62 -5.74
C ARG A 109 -8.65 10.14 -5.96
N LEU A 110 -7.93 10.62 -6.95
CA LEU A 110 -8.03 12.02 -7.35
C LEU A 110 -9.34 12.13 -8.14
N GLU A 111 -10.31 12.88 -7.62
CA GLU A 111 -11.49 13.25 -8.40
C GLU A 111 -11.07 14.28 -9.47
N ASP A 112 -11.59 14.12 -10.68
CA ASP A 112 -11.47 15.11 -11.76
C ASP A 112 -12.28 16.39 -11.44
#